data_AF-A0A1Q5NZ01-F1
#
_entry.id   AF-A0A1Q5NZ01-F1
#
_cell.length_a   1.000
_cell.length_b   1.000
_cell.length_c   1.000
_cell.angle_alpha   90.00
_cell.angle_beta   90.00
_cell.angle_gamma   90.00
#
_symmetry.space_group_name_H-M   'P 1'
#
loop_
_entity.id
_entity.type
_entity.pdbx_description
1 polymer ?
#
loop_
_entity_poly.entity_id
_entity_poly.type
_entity_poly.pdbx_seq_one_letter_code
_entity_poly.pdbx_strand_id
1 'polypeptide(L)' 'IKSVVKNAKTAVAGGIKLETLPGVIAAQPDLVIVGGGITGADDKQAVAAEMQRLIKGAVTA' A
#
# COMPACT_ATOMS: atom_id res chain seq x y z
N ILE A 1 -9.04 1.73 12.01
CA ILE A 1 -8.08 2.84 12.27
C ILE A 1 -8.58 4.14 11.66
N LYS A 2 -8.83 4.21 10.34
CA LYS A 2 -9.37 5.43 9.72
C LYS A 2 -10.74 5.87 10.26
N SER A 3 -11.55 4.92 10.73
CA SER A 3 -12.85 5.19 11.36
C SER A 3 -12.78 5.97 12.68
N VAL A 4 -11.63 5.95 13.36
CA VAL A 4 -11.46 6.59 14.69
C VAL A 4 -10.45 7.73 14.67
N VAL A 5 -9.54 7.74 13.69
CA VAL A 5 -8.57 8.84 13.49
C VAL A 5 -9.18 9.86 12.54
N LYS A 6 -9.76 10.94 13.10
CA LYS A 6 -10.47 11.96 12.30
C LYS A 6 -9.59 13.11 11.80
N ASN A 7 -8.47 13.36 12.48
CA ASN A 7 -7.67 14.57 12.27
C ASN A 7 -6.22 14.30 11.86
N ALA A 8 -5.79 13.04 11.77
CA ALA A 8 -4.41 12.68 11.42
C ALA A 8 -4.36 11.80 10.18
N LYS A 9 -3.33 12.00 9.36
CA LYS A 9 -3.04 11.13 8.22
C LYS A 9 -2.54 9.78 8.72
N THR A 10 -3.10 8.72 8.15
CA THR A 10 -2.80 7.33 8.49
C THR A 10 -1.79 6.76 7.49
N ALA A 11 -0.71 6.19 8.00
CA ALA A 11 0.27 5.48 7.19
C ALA A 11 0.33 4.01 7.63
N VAL A 12 0.46 3.09 6.67
CA VAL A 12 0.65 1.66 6.94
C VAL A 12 2.02 1.24 6.43
N ALA A 13 2.78 0.60 7.31
CA ALA A 13 4.13 0.09 7.05
C ALA A 13 4.30 -1.30 7.69
N GLY A 14 5.20 -2.10 7.13
CA GLY A 14 5.58 -3.42 7.67
C GLY A 14 5.09 -4.59 6.83
N GLY A 15 6.02 -5.37 6.29
CA GLY A 15 5.72 -6.65 5.62
C GLY A 15 4.84 -6.58 4.37
N ILE A 16 4.63 -5.40 3.78
CA ILE A 16 3.73 -5.22 2.64
C ILE A 16 4.32 -5.89 1.40
N LYS A 17 3.59 -6.86 0.85
CA LYS A 17 3.86 -7.55 -0.42
C LYS A 17 2.63 -7.47 -1.32
N LEU A 18 2.77 -7.87 -2.59
CA LEU A 18 1.66 -7.93 -3.55
C LEU A 18 0.46 -8.75 -3.02
N GLU A 19 0.73 -9.86 -2.34
CA GLU A 19 -0.27 -10.74 -1.71
C GLU A 19 -1.04 -10.06 -0.56
N THR A 20 -0.38 -9.22 0.25
CA THR A 20 -1.00 -8.58 1.42
C THR A 20 -1.56 -7.19 1.11
N LEU A 21 -1.24 -6.63 -0.06
CA LEU A 21 -1.64 -5.28 -0.47
C LEU A 21 -3.16 -5.06 -0.49
N PRO A 22 -4.02 -6.00 -0.93
CA PRO A 22 -5.47 -5.80 -0.94
C PRO A 22 -6.04 -5.49 0.46
N GLY A 23 -5.54 -6.14 1.51
CA GLY A 23 -5.96 -5.86 2.89
C GLY A 23 -5.55 -4.47 3.36
N VAL A 24 -4.38 -3.99 2.93
CA VAL A 24 -3.92 -2.62 3.23
C VAL A 24 -4.79 -1.59 2.51
N ILE A 25 -5.12 -1.83 1.23
CA ILE A 25 -6.00 -0.96 0.44
C ILE A 25 -7.39 -0.87 1.06
N ALA A 26 -7.96 -2.00 1.52
CA ALA A 26 -9.27 -2.03 2.16
C ALA A 26 -9.35 -1.19 3.45
N ALA A 27 -8.22 -1.01 4.15
CA ALA A 27 -8.13 -0.12 5.30
C ALA A 27 -8.09 1.38 4.94
N GLN A 28 -8.02 1.70 3.65
CA GLN A 28 -7.96 3.04 3.05
C GLN A 28 -6.94 3.98 3.70
N PRO A 29 -5.67 3.60 3.90
CA PRO A 29 -4.68 4.51 4.49
C PRO A 29 -4.43 5.72 3.58
N ASP A 30 -3.90 6.79 4.16
CA ASP A 30 -3.50 7.98 3.42
C ASP A 30 -2.10 7.82 2.79
N LEU A 31 -1.29 6.92 3.32
CA LEU A 31 0.04 6.57 2.83
C LEU A 31 0.35 5.09 3.06
N VAL A 32 1.03 4.47 2.10
CA VAL A 32 1.55 3.09 2.21
C VAL A 32 3.07 3.12 2.04
N ILE A 33 3.81 2.53 2.97
CA ILE A 33 5.27 2.46 2.95
C ILE A 33 5.69 1.01 2.73
N VAL A 34 6.38 0.76 1.62
CA VAL A 34 6.85 -0.58 1.24
C VAL A 34 8.37 -0.60 1.22
N GLY A 35 8.96 -1.46 2.05
CA GLY A 35 10.41 -1.73 2.08
C GLY A 35 10.72 -3.04 1.36
N GLY A 36 10.89 -4.10 2.15
CA GLY A 36 11.29 -5.44 1.67
C GLY A 36 10.44 -6.03 0.53
N GLY A 37 9.15 -5.67 0.45
CA GLY A 37 8.28 -6.10 -0.65
C GLY A 37 8.64 -5.54 -2.03
N ILE A 38 9.37 -4.41 -2.07
CA ILE A 38 9.94 -3.86 -3.31
C ILE A 38 11.44 -4.18 -3.38
N THR A 39 12.20 -3.91 -2.30
CA THR A 39 13.66 -4.04 -2.34
C THR A 39 14.15 -5.47 -2.47
N GLY A 40 13.38 -6.45 -2.00
CA GLY A 40 13.65 -7.87 -2.13
C GLY A 40 13.19 -8.51 -3.44
N ALA A 41 12.54 -7.75 -4.33
CA ALA A 41 12.12 -8.24 -5.63
C ALA A 41 13.27 -8.23 -6.66
N ASP A 42 13.23 -9.19 -7.58
CA ASP A 42 14.14 -9.26 -8.73
C ASP A 42 13.99 -8.00 -9.59
N ASP A 43 12.77 -7.72 -10.04
CA ASP A 43 12.40 -6.49 -10.74
C ASP A 43 11.64 -5.52 -9.83
N LYS A 44 12.41 -4.63 -9.20
CA LYS A 44 11.91 -3.63 -8.24
C LYS A 44 11.01 -2.61 -8.92
N GLN A 45 11.31 -2.26 -10.17
CA GLN A 45 10.57 -1.25 -10.92
C GLN A 45 9.20 -1.81 -11.32
N ALA A 46 9.15 -3.03 -11.86
CA ALA A 46 7.89 -3.69 -12.21
C ALA A 46 6.99 -3.89 -10.99
N VAL A 47 7.56 -4.37 -9.87
CA VAL A 47 6.79 -4.56 -8.63
C VAL A 47 6.26 -3.23 -8.09
N ALA A 48 7.09 -2.18 -8.05
CA ALA A 48 6.63 -0.86 -7.59
C ALA A 48 5.53 -0.28 -8.50
N ALA A 49 5.65 -0.45 -9.82
CA ALA A 49 4.65 -0.01 -10.78
C ALA A 49 3.31 -0.72 -10.60
N GLU A 50 3.31 -2.04 -10.43
CA GLU A 50 2.08 -2.80 -10.24
C GLU A 50 1.43 -2.48 -8.88
N MET A 51 2.22 -2.37 -7.81
CA MET A 51 1.70 -1.91 -6.51
C MET A 51 1.03 -0.53 -6.62
N GLN A 52 1.66 0.41 -7.32
CA GLN A 52 1.08 1.73 -7.54
C GLN A 52 -0.21 1.66 -8.37
N ARG A 53 -0.26 0.80 -9.39
CA ARG A 53 -1.45 0.59 -10.23
C ARG A 53 -2.63 0.10 -9.42
N LEU A 54 -2.41 -0.89 -8.56
CA LEU A 54 -3.44 -1.45 -7.67
C LEU A 54 -3.94 -0.41 -6.66
N ILE A 55 -3.05 0.36 -6.04
CA ILE A 55 -3.42 1.41 -5.08
C ILE A 55 -4.23 2.51 -5.77
N LYS A 56 -3.77 3.02 -6.93
CA LYS A 56 -4.49 4.08 -7.66
C LYS A 56 -5.83 3.59 -8.21
N GLY A 57 -5.87 2.39 -8.77
CA GLY A 57 -7.09 1.80 -9.33
C GLY A 57 -8.18 1.57 -8.28
N ALA A 58 -7.80 1.29 -7.04
CA ALA A 58 -8.74 1.14 -5.92
C ALA A 58 -9.26 2.46 -5.35
N VAL A 59 -8.55 3.58 -5.56
CA VAL A 59 -8.95 4.92 -5.08
C VAL A 59 -9.85 5.65 -6.10
N THR A 60 -9.85 5.22 -7.37
CA THR A 60 -10.63 5.83 -8.46
C THR A 60 -12.02 5.21 -8.69
N ALA A 61 -12.45 4.26 -7.86
CA ALA A 61 -13.75 3.59 -7.98
C ALA A 61 -14.77 4.06 -6.93
#